data_AF-A0A2A2TAU7-F1
#
_entry.id   AF-A0A2A2TAU7-F1
#
_cell.length_a   1.000
_cell.length_b   1.000
_cell.length_c   1.000
_cell.angle_alpha   90.00
_cell.angle_beta   90.00
_cell.angle_gamma   90.00
#
_symmetry.space_group_name_H-M   'P 1'
#
loop_
_entity.id
_entity.type
_entity.pdbx_description
1 polymer ?
#
loop_
_entity_poly.entity_id
_entity_poly.type
_entity_poly.pdbx_seq_one_letter_code
_entity_poly.pdbx_strand_id
1 'polypeptide(L)'
;MKNLVKPLRSLFFKKLQIKQLQVKKVQVIDSLVYSDAVITLSQMGNEANSAVSALIAALEKPELRNNSIITLGNIGVAAEAAVPALIEILQNENVGIRVSIIESLCKIGAEAQTIPSLIATLQDTSPKVRASAAFALGCFHQKAKVAVEPLIITLQDEDDWVRT
;
A
#
# COMPACT_ATOMS: atom_id res chain seq x y z
N MET A 1 -13.35 -57.16 21.69
CA MET A 1 -12.83 -56.26 20.62
C MET A 1 -13.55 -54.91 20.67
N LYS A 2 -13.23 -53.99 21.60
CA LYS A 2 -13.69 -52.59 21.52
C LYS A 2 -12.67 -51.67 22.20
N ASN A 3 -12.32 -50.57 21.50
CA ASN A 3 -11.86 -49.28 22.03
C ASN A 3 -10.35 -48.98 22.21
N LEU A 4 -9.51 -49.18 21.18
CA LEU A 4 -8.16 -48.57 21.12
C LEU A 4 -7.99 -47.48 20.04
N VAL A 5 -9.03 -47.16 19.26
CA VAL A 5 -8.93 -46.21 18.13
C VAL A 5 -9.21 -44.74 18.53
N LYS A 6 -9.85 -44.50 19.68
CA LYS A 6 -10.24 -43.14 20.13
C LYS A 6 -9.09 -42.19 20.55
N PRO A 7 -8.00 -42.62 21.21
CA PRO A 7 -6.99 -41.66 21.69
C PRO A 7 -6.09 -41.10 20.58
N LEU A 8 -5.85 -41.86 19.50
CA LEU A 8 -4.96 -41.44 18.40
C LEU A 8 -5.55 -40.28 17.58
N ARG A 9 -6.86 -40.28 17.35
CA ARG A 9 -7.54 -39.20 16.61
C ARG A 9 -7.51 -37.89 17.41
N SER A 10 -7.71 -37.96 18.72
CA SER A 10 -7.62 -36.80 19.62
C SER A 10 -6.21 -36.22 19.70
N LEU A 11 -5.17 -37.08 19.71
CA LEU A 11 -3.77 -36.64 19.75
C LEU A 11 -3.35 -35.95 18.44
N PHE A 12 -3.82 -36.48 17.30
CA PHE A 12 -3.57 -35.91 15.97
C PHE A 12 -4.20 -34.52 15.83
N PHE A 13 -5.47 -34.35 16.21
CA PHE A 13 -6.14 -33.05 16.19
C PHE A 13 -5.47 -32.04 17.12
N LYS A 14 -5.06 -32.44 18.33
CA LYS A 14 -4.33 -31.57 19.27
C LYS A 14 -2.97 -31.14 18.71
N LYS A 15 -2.22 -32.04 18.07
CA LYS A 15 -0.95 -31.71 17.39
C LYS A 15 -1.15 -30.78 16.19
N LEU A 16 -2.18 -31.01 15.37
CA LEU A 16 -2.51 -30.15 14.23
C LEU A 16 -2.90 -28.74 14.70
N GLN A 17 -3.70 -28.63 15.75
CA GLN A 17 -4.12 -27.35 16.31
C GLN A 17 -2.98 -26.59 16.98
N ILE A 18 -2.05 -27.28 17.68
CA ILE A 18 -0.81 -26.68 18.20
C ILE A 18 0.07 -26.17 17.06
N LYS A 19 0.24 -26.94 15.99
CA LYS A 19 1.01 -26.51 14.81
C LYS A 19 0.39 -25.29 14.14
N GLN A 20 -0.93 -25.24 14.00
CA GLN A 20 -1.66 -24.08 13.48
C GLN A 20 -1.55 -22.86 14.41
N LEU A 21 -1.62 -23.04 15.74
CA LEU A 21 -1.42 -21.98 16.71
C LEU A 21 0.01 -21.45 16.69
N GLN A 22 1.02 -22.31 16.54
CA GLN A 22 2.42 -21.90 16.43
C GLN A 22 2.68 -21.13 15.13
N VAL A 23 2.16 -21.61 13.98
CA VAL A 23 2.28 -20.87 12.70
C VAL A 23 1.58 -19.51 12.79
N LYS A 24 0.35 -19.45 13.34
CA LYS A 24 -0.34 -18.17 13.57
C LYS A 24 0.42 -17.27 14.52
N LYS A 25 0.96 -17.81 15.62
CA LYS A 25 1.70 -17.01 16.61
C LYS A 25 3.02 -16.49 16.03
N VAL A 26 3.73 -17.28 15.21
CA VAL A 26 4.93 -16.85 14.50
C VAL A 26 4.59 -15.78 13.46
N GLN A 27 3.54 -15.95 12.63
CA GLN A 27 3.10 -14.90 11.70
C GLN A 27 2.66 -13.62 12.40
N VAL A 28 1.95 -13.73 13.53
CA VAL A 28 1.52 -12.55 14.31
C VAL A 28 2.72 -11.88 14.98
N ILE A 29 3.69 -12.64 15.48
CA ILE A 29 4.94 -12.09 16.04
C ILE A 29 5.75 -11.41 14.94
N ASP A 30 5.92 -12.02 13.76
CA ASP A 30 6.58 -11.41 12.62
C ASP A 30 5.85 -10.13 12.17
N SER A 31 4.51 -10.13 12.16
CA SER A 31 3.70 -8.96 11.83
C SER A 31 3.84 -7.81 12.84
N LEU A 32 4.00 -8.11 14.14
CA LEU A 32 4.21 -7.11 15.20
C LEU A 32 5.65 -6.56 15.19
N VAL A 33 6.64 -7.43 15.03
CA VAL A 33 8.04 -7.02 14.90
C VAL A 33 8.23 -6.20 13.62
N TYR A 34 7.50 -6.55 12.56
CA TYR A 34 7.51 -5.80 11.31
C TYR A 34 6.79 -4.46 11.43
N SER A 35 5.69 -4.36 12.20
CA SER A 35 5.05 -3.05 12.43
C SER A 35 5.97 -2.11 13.19
N ASP A 36 6.70 -2.60 14.19
CA ASP A 36 7.64 -1.79 14.97
C ASP A 36 8.83 -1.35 14.11
N ALA A 37 9.36 -2.24 13.27
CA ALA A 37 10.42 -1.92 12.31
C ALA A 37 9.94 -0.89 11.26
N VAL A 38 8.74 -1.05 10.70
CA VAL A 38 8.12 -0.12 9.74
C VAL A 38 7.88 1.25 10.36
N ILE A 39 7.38 1.31 11.60
CA ILE A 39 7.19 2.58 12.33
C ILE A 39 8.53 3.26 12.54
N THR A 40 9.55 2.51 12.95
CA THR A 40 10.90 3.03 13.15
C THR A 40 11.49 3.56 11.84
N LEU A 41 11.37 2.81 10.73
CA LEU A 41 11.83 3.25 9.41
C LEU A 41 11.07 4.48 8.90
N SER A 42 9.76 4.54 9.15
CA SER A 42 8.95 5.73 8.85
C SER A 42 9.43 6.97 9.61
N GLN A 43 9.89 6.80 10.86
CA GLN A 43 10.46 7.89 11.65
C GLN A 43 11.86 8.30 11.21
N MET A 44 12.62 7.38 10.60
CA MET A 44 13.96 7.64 10.05
C MET A 44 13.95 8.38 8.70
N GLY A 45 12.85 8.31 7.94
CA GLY A 45 12.70 9.05 6.67
C GLY A 45 13.79 8.69 5.65
N ASN A 46 14.46 9.69 5.07
CA ASN A 46 15.51 9.50 4.05
C ASN A 46 16.68 8.60 4.51
N GLU A 47 16.95 8.52 5.81
CA GLU A 47 18.04 7.69 6.37
C GLU A 47 17.75 6.18 6.26
N ALA A 48 16.48 5.81 6.03
CA ALA A 48 16.05 4.43 5.81
C ALA A 48 16.20 3.95 4.36
N ASN A 49 17.01 4.63 3.51
CA ASN A 49 17.19 4.25 2.11
C ASN A 49 17.62 2.79 1.91
N SER A 50 18.41 2.22 2.83
CA SER A 50 18.81 0.81 2.79
C SER A 50 17.64 -0.17 2.92
N ALA A 51 16.47 0.29 3.39
CA ALA A 51 15.26 -0.51 3.55
C ALA A 51 14.33 -0.48 2.33
N VAL A 52 14.55 0.40 1.34
CA VAL A 52 13.65 0.57 0.19
C VAL A 52 13.45 -0.74 -0.57
N SER A 53 14.52 -1.48 -0.89
CA SER A 53 14.41 -2.76 -1.60
C SER A 53 13.62 -3.82 -0.81
N ALA A 54 13.77 -3.85 0.51
CA ALA A 54 13.04 -4.77 1.38
C ALA A 54 11.56 -4.41 1.47
N LEU A 55 11.24 -3.11 1.52
CA LEU A 55 9.86 -2.60 1.52
C LEU A 55 9.17 -2.85 0.18
N ILE A 56 9.88 -2.70 -0.95
CA ILE A 56 9.36 -3.08 -2.28
C ILE A 56 8.99 -4.57 -2.29
N ALA A 57 9.88 -5.44 -1.82
CA ALA A 57 9.59 -6.88 -1.74
C ALA A 57 8.41 -7.21 -0.82
N ALA A 58 8.17 -6.39 0.21
CA ALA A 58 7.06 -6.56 1.14
C ALA A 58 5.70 -6.10 0.59
N LEU A 59 5.66 -5.35 -0.52
CA LEU A 59 4.42 -4.98 -1.19
C LEU A 59 3.62 -6.20 -1.68
N GLU A 60 4.31 -7.29 -2.01
CA GLU A 60 3.71 -8.57 -2.43
C GLU A 60 2.91 -9.24 -1.31
N LYS A 61 3.24 -8.94 -0.05
CA LYS A 61 2.64 -9.57 1.13
C LYS A 61 1.44 -8.76 1.61
N PRO A 62 0.19 -9.27 1.50
CA PRO A 62 -1.01 -8.50 1.84
C PRO A 62 -1.00 -7.91 3.25
N GLU A 63 -0.45 -8.64 4.21
CA GLU A 63 -0.36 -8.22 5.61
C GLU A 63 0.65 -7.09 5.86
N LEU A 64 1.63 -6.91 4.96
CA LEU A 64 2.66 -5.89 5.08
C LEU A 64 2.49 -4.74 4.09
N ARG A 65 1.64 -4.93 3.07
CA ARG A 65 1.50 -4.03 1.92
C ARG A 65 1.19 -2.61 2.32
N ASN A 66 0.11 -2.37 3.07
CA ASN A 66 -0.31 -1.01 3.45
C ASN A 66 0.79 -0.28 4.24
N ASN A 67 1.39 -0.98 5.21
CA ASN A 67 2.47 -0.44 6.02
C ASN A 67 3.70 -0.12 5.18
N SER A 68 4.02 -0.97 4.20
CA SER A 68 5.15 -0.77 3.30
C SER A 68 4.91 0.42 2.36
N ILE A 69 3.69 0.57 1.81
CA ILE A 69 3.27 1.73 1.02
C ILE A 69 3.49 3.03 1.81
N ILE A 70 2.91 3.10 3.02
CA ILE A 70 3.01 4.29 3.88
C ILE A 70 4.48 4.60 4.22
N THR A 71 5.28 3.57 4.52
CA THR A 71 6.70 3.74 4.86
C THR A 71 7.50 4.24 3.67
N LEU A 72 7.29 3.70 2.48
CA LEU A 72 7.93 4.18 1.26
C LEU A 72 7.57 5.66 1.00
N GLY A 73 6.31 6.04 1.21
CA GLY A 73 5.89 7.43 1.17
C GLY A 73 6.62 8.32 2.19
N ASN A 74 6.79 7.85 3.43
CA ASN A 74 7.49 8.59 4.48
C ASN A 74 9.01 8.66 4.29
N ILE A 75 9.61 7.66 3.62
CA ILE A 75 11.00 7.72 3.17
C ILE A 75 11.17 8.85 2.15
N GLY A 76 10.16 9.10 1.31
CA GLY A 76 10.15 10.23 0.37
C GLY A 76 11.03 9.97 -0.85
N VAL A 77 11.78 10.99 -1.30
CA VAL A 77 12.55 10.95 -2.57
C VAL A 77 13.50 9.75 -2.66
N ALA A 78 14.09 9.32 -1.54
CA ALA A 78 14.95 8.14 -1.52
C ALA A 78 14.23 6.84 -1.94
N ALA A 79 12.90 6.79 -1.85
CA ALA A 79 12.08 5.67 -2.27
C ALA A 79 11.59 5.75 -3.74
N GLU A 80 12.17 6.62 -4.59
CA GLU A 80 11.79 6.72 -6.01
C GLU A 80 11.81 5.36 -6.74
N ALA A 81 12.73 4.46 -6.38
CA ALA A 81 12.82 3.12 -6.95
C ALA A 81 11.54 2.26 -6.73
N ALA A 82 10.69 2.61 -5.77
CA ALA A 82 9.43 1.91 -5.51
C ALA A 82 8.26 2.36 -6.39
N VAL A 83 8.40 3.48 -7.10
CA VAL A 83 7.29 4.10 -7.87
C VAL A 83 6.67 3.15 -8.90
N PRO A 84 7.43 2.38 -9.69
CA PRO A 84 6.84 1.43 -10.63
C PRO A 84 5.97 0.37 -9.94
N ALA A 85 6.43 -0.19 -8.82
CA ALA A 85 5.68 -1.20 -8.07
C ALA A 85 4.42 -0.62 -7.41
N LEU A 86 4.50 0.62 -6.89
CA LEU A 86 3.34 1.32 -6.35
C LEU A 86 2.28 1.59 -7.43
N ILE A 87 2.69 2.01 -8.64
CA ILE A 87 1.79 2.23 -9.78
C ILE A 87 1.10 0.94 -10.22
N GLU A 88 1.80 -0.19 -10.21
CA GLU A 88 1.21 -1.49 -10.54
C GLU A 88 0.08 -1.88 -9.57
N ILE A 89 0.32 -1.69 -8.27
CA ILE A 89 -0.66 -2.02 -7.22
C ILE A 89 -1.85 -1.06 -7.27
N LEU A 90 -1.63 0.22 -7.62
CA LEU A 90 -2.68 1.23 -7.73
C LEU A 90 -3.86 0.77 -8.59
N GLN A 91 -3.62 -0.02 -9.64
CA GLN A 91 -4.66 -0.43 -10.58
C GLN A 91 -5.58 -1.55 -10.06
N ASN A 92 -5.12 -2.39 -9.13
CA ASN A 92 -5.75 -3.68 -8.83
C ASN A 92 -6.06 -3.91 -7.34
N GLU A 93 -6.08 -2.86 -6.54
CA GLU A 93 -6.37 -2.97 -5.10
C GLU A 93 -7.63 -2.22 -4.68
N ASN A 94 -8.08 -2.47 -3.46
CA ASN A 94 -9.20 -1.81 -2.81
C ASN A 94 -8.95 -0.30 -2.64
N VAL A 95 -10.07 0.44 -2.51
CA VAL A 95 -10.08 1.92 -2.42
C VAL A 95 -9.11 2.46 -1.37
N GLY A 96 -9.02 1.82 -0.19
CA GLY A 96 -8.14 2.28 0.89
C GLY A 96 -6.67 2.24 0.48
N ILE A 97 -6.24 1.14 -0.12
CA ILE A 97 -4.87 0.96 -0.60
C ILE A 97 -4.57 1.91 -1.76
N ARG A 98 -5.49 2.08 -2.72
CA ARG A 98 -5.31 3.03 -3.84
C ARG A 98 -5.06 4.45 -3.34
N VAL A 99 -5.83 4.91 -2.35
CA VAL A 99 -5.63 6.23 -1.73
C VAL A 99 -4.26 6.32 -1.04
N SER A 100 -3.88 5.32 -0.23
CA SER A 100 -2.56 5.29 0.42
C SER A 100 -1.40 5.36 -0.59
N ILE A 101 -1.55 4.72 -1.75
CA ILE A 101 -0.56 4.75 -2.82
C ILE A 101 -0.44 6.15 -3.42
N ILE A 102 -1.56 6.79 -3.75
CA ILE A 102 -1.56 8.14 -4.32
C ILE A 102 -0.88 9.13 -3.37
N GLU A 103 -1.23 9.08 -2.07
CA GLU A 103 -0.58 9.90 -1.05
C GLU A 103 0.93 9.63 -0.95
N SER A 104 1.33 8.35 -1.03
CA SER A 104 2.74 7.96 -0.95
C SER A 104 3.53 8.41 -2.18
N LEU A 105 2.98 8.27 -3.38
CA LEU A 105 3.58 8.75 -4.63
C LEU A 105 3.77 10.27 -4.62
N CYS A 106 2.83 11.01 -4.05
CA CYS A 106 2.95 12.45 -3.85
C CYS A 106 4.14 12.80 -2.94
N LYS A 107 4.33 12.07 -1.83
CA LYS A 107 5.44 12.30 -0.89
C LYS A 107 6.80 11.90 -1.48
N ILE A 108 6.84 10.86 -2.31
CA ILE A 108 8.06 10.40 -2.98
C ILE A 108 8.57 11.45 -3.98
N GLY A 109 7.67 12.15 -4.69
CA GLY A 109 8.08 13.25 -5.57
C GLY A 109 8.74 12.80 -6.88
N ALA A 110 8.33 11.66 -7.44
CA ALA A 110 8.78 11.15 -8.73
C ALA A 110 7.82 11.53 -9.86
N GLU A 111 7.71 12.84 -10.14
CA GLU A 111 6.55 13.37 -10.88
C GLU A 111 6.46 12.83 -12.31
N ALA A 112 7.59 12.74 -13.02
CA ALA A 112 7.64 12.28 -14.41
C ALA A 112 7.07 10.85 -14.58
N GLN A 113 7.31 9.98 -13.60
CA GLN A 113 6.82 8.60 -13.60
C GLN A 113 5.37 8.51 -13.11
N THR A 114 4.99 9.38 -12.17
CA THR A 114 3.72 9.33 -11.44
C THR A 114 2.56 9.99 -12.20
N ILE A 115 2.82 11.14 -12.84
CA ILE A 115 1.78 11.98 -13.45
C ILE A 115 0.91 11.21 -14.47
N PRO A 116 1.46 10.43 -15.42
CA PRO A 116 0.62 9.70 -16.38
C PRO A 116 -0.34 8.72 -15.70
N SER A 117 0.10 8.06 -14.63
CA SER A 117 -0.73 7.14 -13.87
C SER A 117 -1.83 7.87 -13.11
N LEU A 118 -1.51 9.00 -12.45
CA LEU A 118 -2.51 9.80 -11.75
C LEU A 118 -3.56 10.41 -12.68
N ILE A 119 -3.18 10.82 -13.90
CA ILE A 119 -4.13 11.29 -14.91
C ILE A 119 -5.13 10.18 -15.26
N ALA A 120 -4.68 8.94 -15.44
CA ALA A 120 -5.58 7.80 -15.66
C ALA A 120 -6.49 7.56 -14.44
N THR A 121 -5.96 7.73 -13.22
CA THR A 121 -6.72 7.56 -11.97
C THR A 121 -7.82 8.61 -11.75
N LEU A 122 -7.82 9.72 -12.49
CA LEU A 122 -8.96 10.66 -12.51
C LEU A 122 -10.25 10.03 -13.05
N GLN A 123 -10.17 8.86 -13.69
CA GLN A 123 -11.34 8.09 -14.17
C GLN A 123 -11.66 6.89 -13.28
N ASP A 124 -11.09 6.81 -12.07
CA ASP A 124 -11.35 5.71 -11.14
C ASP A 124 -12.84 5.64 -10.76
N THR A 125 -13.35 4.42 -10.57
CA THR A 125 -14.76 4.18 -10.21
C THR A 125 -15.13 4.74 -8.84
N SER A 126 -14.15 4.92 -7.95
CA SER A 126 -14.34 5.48 -6.62
C SER A 126 -14.10 6.99 -6.62
N PRO A 127 -15.09 7.82 -6.20
CA PRO A 127 -14.90 9.27 -6.12
C PRO A 127 -13.77 9.66 -5.16
N LYS A 128 -13.58 8.91 -4.06
CA LYS A 128 -12.48 9.14 -3.13
C LYS A 128 -11.12 9.01 -3.81
N VAL A 129 -10.98 8.06 -4.73
CA VAL A 129 -9.73 7.82 -5.46
C VAL A 129 -9.52 8.90 -6.51
N ARG A 130 -10.57 9.28 -7.25
CA ARG A 130 -10.52 10.40 -8.20
C ARG A 130 -10.07 11.71 -7.55
N ALA A 131 -10.69 12.07 -6.41
CA ALA A 131 -10.32 13.26 -5.66
C ALA A 131 -8.89 13.21 -5.13
N SER A 132 -8.45 12.04 -4.65
CA SER A 132 -7.05 11.86 -4.20
C SER A 132 -6.06 12.06 -5.35
N ALA A 133 -6.37 11.56 -6.55
CA ALA A 133 -5.54 11.76 -7.74
C ALA A 133 -5.51 13.24 -8.17
N ALA A 134 -6.65 13.92 -8.14
CA ALA A 134 -6.73 15.36 -8.44
C ALA A 134 -5.88 16.18 -7.45
N PHE A 135 -5.99 15.89 -6.16
CA PHE A 135 -5.18 16.51 -5.11
C PHE A 135 -3.67 16.28 -5.34
N ALA A 136 -3.26 15.03 -5.59
CA ALA A 136 -1.85 14.68 -5.79
C ALA A 136 -1.26 15.34 -7.05
N LEU A 137 -2.04 15.45 -8.14
CA LEU A 137 -1.63 16.22 -9.32
C LEU A 137 -1.44 17.70 -8.99
N GLY A 138 -2.28 18.27 -8.11
CA GLY A 138 -2.11 19.62 -7.57
C GLY A 138 -0.79 19.81 -6.81
N CYS A 139 -0.35 18.82 -6.03
CA CYS A 139 0.91 18.87 -5.30
C CYS A 139 2.15 18.92 -6.22
N PHE A 140 2.05 18.46 -7.45
CA PHE A 140 3.14 18.52 -8.43
C PHE A 140 3.21 19.87 -9.17
N HIS A 141 2.28 20.79 -8.95
CA HIS A 141 2.28 22.16 -9.46
C HIS A 141 2.56 22.21 -10.98
N GLN A 142 3.52 23.04 -11.42
CA GLN A 142 3.88 23.22 -12.83
C GLN A 142 4.36 21.93 -13.51
N LYS A 143 4.86 20.94 -12.74
CA LYS A 143 5.30 19.66 -13.30
C LYS A 143 4.12 18.84 -13.83
N ALA A 144 2.92 19.02 -13.27
CA ALA A 144 1.69 18.39 -13.72
C ALA A 144 0.87 19.24 -14.72
N LYS A 145 1.50 20.19 -15.45
CA LYS A 145 0.79 21.03 -16.43
C LYS A 145 0.01 20.22 -17.48
N VAL A 146 0.50 19.02 -17.84
CA VAL A 146 -0.20 18.10 -18.75
C VAL A 146 -1.54 17.60 -18.20
N ALA A 147 -1.78 17.72 -16.90
CA ALA A 147 -3.02 17.33 -16.23
C ALA A 147 -4.08 18.45 -16.20
N VAL A 148 -3.80 19.66 -16.70
CA VAL A 148 -4.76 20.78 -16.65
C VAL A 148 -6.09 20.43 -17.32
N GLU A 149 -6.05 19.92 -18.56
CA GLU A 149 -7.28 19.53 -19.27
C GLU A 149 -8.01 18.38 -18.56
N PRO A 150 -7.35 17.28 -18.14
CA PRO A 150 -7.97 16.27 -17.29
C PRO A 150 -8.60 16.81 -16.00
N LEU A 151 -7.96 17.75 -15.31
CA LEU A 151 -8.47 18.35 -14.07
C LEU A 151 -9.65 19.30 -14.31
N ILE A 152 -9.74 19.96 -15.47
CA ILE A 152 -10.93 20.74 -15.84
C ILE A 152 -12.15 19.83 -15.96
N ILE A 153 -11.96 18.62 -16.51
CA ILE A 153 -13.05 17.64 -16.64
C ILE A 153 -13.56 17.21 -15.25
N THR A 154 -12.69 17.07 -14.24
CA THR A 154 -13.13 16.67 -12.89
C THR A 154 -13.99 17.73 -12.19
N LEU A 155 -13.99 18.98 -12.64
CA LEU A 155 -14.93 20.01 -12.14
C LEU A 155 -16.39 19.72 -12.54
N GLN A 156 -16.62 18.79 -13.47
CA GLN A 156 -17.94 18.33 -13.90
C GLN A 156 -18.29 16.95 -13.33
N ASP A 157 -17.46 16.41 -12.41
CA ASP A 157 -17.66 15.09 -11.83
C ASP A 157 -19.01 14.99 -11.09
N GLU A 158 -19.62 13.81 -11.11
CA GLU A 158 -20.89 13.56 -10.43
C GLU A 158 -20.81 13.74 -8.91
N ASP A 159 -19.63 13.49 -8.33
CA ASP A 159 -19.40 13.55 -6.90
C ASP A 159 -18.87 14.94 -6.49
N ASP A 160 -19.56 15.56 -5.53
CA ASP A 160 -19.27 16.90 -5.04
C ASP A 160 -17.84 17.04 -4.50
N TRP A 161 -17.29 15.99 -3.90
CA TRP A 161 -15.95 15.99 -3.32
C TRP A 161 -14.86 16.00 -4.39
N VAL A 162 -15.16 15.53 -5.60
CA VAL A 162 -14.22 15.53 -6.73
C VAL A 162 -14.20 16.89 -7.44
N ARG A 163 -15.29 17.67 -7.35
CA ARG A 163 -15.42 18.97 -8.01
C ARG A 163 -14.75 20.15 -7.26
N THR A 164 -14.40 19.98 -5.98
CA THR A 164 -13.80 21.01 -5.11
C THR A 164 -12.29 21.01 -5.12
#